data_AF-A0A2M8QHZ7-F1
#
_entry.id   AF-A0A2M8QHZ7-F1
#
_cell.length_a   1.000
_cell.length_b   1.000
_cell.length_c   1.000
_cell.angle_alpha   90.00
_cell.angle_beta   90.00
_cell.angle_gamma   90.00
#
_symmetry.space_group_name_H-M   'P 1'
#
loop_
_entity.id
_entity.type
_entity.pdbx_description
1 polymer ?
#
loop_
_entity_poly.entity_id
_entity_poly.type
_entity_poly.pdbx_seq_one_letter_code
_entity_poly.pdbx_strand_id
1 'polypeptide(L)' 'MFAQTDGLSPKRFLLCSRENANRVASRLFDERCEPLSIVRTVNPLQPFRVCSSPSATDMVEVELIS' A
#
# COMPACT_ATOMS: atom_id res chain seq x y z
N MET A 1 -0.16 -19.16 4.50
CA MET A 1 -0.01 -18.86 5.95
C MET A 1 0.06 -17.35 6.07
N PHE A 2 -1.04 -16.70 6.46
CA PHE A 2 -1.06 -15.26 6.71
C PHE A 2 -0.56 -15.05 8.14
N ALA A 3 0.44 -14.19 8.32
CA ALA A 3 0.97 -13.87 9.63
C ALA A 3 -0.19 -13.47 10.55
N GLN A 4 -0.40 -14.25 11.61
CA GLN A 4 -1.32 -13.93 12.67
C GLN A 4 -0.82 -12.64 13.31
N THR A 5 -1.40 -11.51 12.95
CA THR A 5 -1.19 -10.23 13.63
C THR A 5 -1.97 -10.27 14.94
N ASP A 6 -1.49 -11.08 15.88
CA ASP A 6 -1.98 -11.13 17.24
C ASP A 6 -1.80 -9.72 17.85
N GLY A 7 -2.90 -8.95 17.97
CA GLY A 7 -2.90 -7.62 18.59
C GLY A 7 -3.26 -6.41 17.70
N LEU A 8 -3.59 -6.56 16.41
CA LEU A 8 -4.10 -5.44 15.62
C LEU A 8 -5.63 -5.28 15.79
N SER A 9 -6.08 -4.08 16.14
CA SER A 9 -7.51 -3.74 16.15
C SER A 9 -8.15 -3.99 14.78
N PRO A 10 -9.46 -4.29 14.69
CA PRO A 10 -10.15 -4.50 13.41
C PRO A 10 -9.96 -3.35 12.40
N LYS A 11 -9.92 -2.11 12.89
CA LYS A 11 -9.67 -0.93 12.06
C LYS A 11 -8.28 -0.95 11.42
N ARG A 12 -7.26 -1.38 12.17
CA ARG A 12 -5.90 -1.52 11.62
C ARG A 12 -5.84 -2.63 10.58
N PHE A 13 -6.50 -3.76 10.81
CA PHE A 13 -6.59 -4.83 9.81
C PHE A 13 -7.15 -4.32 8.47
N LEU A 14 -8.23 -3.53 8.53
CA LEU A 14 -8.82 -2.91 7.33
C LEU A 14 -7.86 -1.90 6.68
N LEU A 15 -7.35 -0.94 7.44
CA LEU A 15 -6.54 0.17 6.89
C LEU A 15 -5.15 -0.27 6.40
N CYS A 16 -4.57 -1.29 7.03
CA CYS A 16 -3.27 -1.84 6.69
C CYS A 16 -3.38 -3.01 5.69
N SER A 17 -4.55 -3.23 5.09
CA SER A 17 -4.74 -4.27 4.08
C SER A 17 -4.23 -3.86 2.71
N ARG A 18 -3.89 -4.86 1.89
CA ARG A 18 -3.57 -4.68 0.47
C ARG A 18 -4.74 -4.05 -0.28
N GLU A 19 -5.96 -4.54 -0.05
CA GLU A 19 -7.18 -3.97 -0.65
C GLU A 19 -7.32 -2.47 -0.36
N ASN A 20 -7.08 -2.04 0.88
CA ASN A 20 -7.15 -0.61 1.20
C ASN A 20 -6.08 0.20 0.46
N ALA A 21 -4.84 -0.32 0.37
CA ALA A 21 -3.78 0.34 -0.38
C ALA A 21 -4.14 0.49 -1.87
N ASN A 22 -4.73 -0.55 -2.48
CA ASN A 22 -5.22 -0.48 -3.86
C ASN A 22 -6.29 0.60 -4.03
N ARG A 23 -7.29 0.64 -3.14
CA ARG A 23 -8.36 1.66 -3.18
C ARG A 23 -7.81 3.08 -3.06
N VAL A 24 -6.82 3.29 -2.19
CA VAL A 24 -6.14 4.59 -2.02
C VAL A 24 -5.35 4.94 -3.28
N ALA A 25 -4.59 3.99 -3.84
CA ALA A 25 -3.79 4.21 -5.04
C ALA A 25 -4.67 4.54 -6.25
N SER A 26 -5.72 3.76 -6.52
CA SER A 26 -6.66 4.04 -7.62
C SER A 26 -7.28 5.42 -7.48
N ARG A 27 -7.76 5.79 -6.29
CA ARG A 27 -8.38 7.10 -6.07
C ARG A 27 -7.39 8.25 -6.29
N LEU A 28 -6.17 8.14 -5.76
CA LEU A 28 -5.14 9.16 -5.98
C LEU A 28 -4.72 9.25 -7.45
N PHE A 29 -4.70 8.11 -8.16
CA PHE A 29 -4.40 8.05 -9.57
C PHE A 29 -5.50 8.74 -10.39
N ASP A 30 -6.78 8.45 -10.13
CA ASP A 30 -7.92 9.12 -10.76
C ASP A 30 -7.92 10.64 -10.51
N GLU A 31 -7.51 11.08 -9.31
CA GLU A 31 -7.51 12.51 -8.95
C GLU A 31 -6.32 13.28 -9.54
N ARG A 32 -5.17 12.63 -9.78
CA ARG A 32 -3.92 13.32 -10.14
C ARG A 32 -3.40 12.97 -11.52
N CYS A 33 -3.80 11.84 -12.10
CA CYS A 33 -3.24 11.26 -13.33
C CYS A 33 -1.71 11.15 -13.32
N GLU A 34 -1.11 10.95 -12.15
CA GLU A 34 0.35 10.79 -11.99
C GLU A 34 0.69 9.33 -11.70
N PRO A 35 1.87 8.83 -12.14
CA PRO A 35 2.32 7.49 -11.80
C PRO A 35 2.39 7.27 -10.29
N LEU A 36 1.87 6.14 -9.83
CA LEU A 36 1.85 5.75 -8.41
C LEU A 36 2.27 4.31 -8.25
N SER A 37 2.95 4.02 -7.14
CA SER A 37 3.37 2.69 -6.77
C SER A 37 2.85 2.33 -5.38
N ILE A 38 2.50 1.06 -5.20
CA ILE A 38 2.24 0.47 -3.89
C ILE A 38 3.48 -0.33 -3.49
N VAL A 39 4.16 0.13 -2.44
CA VAL A 39 5.35 -0.51 -1.87
C VAL A 39 4.94 -1.32 -0.65
N ARG A 40 5.36 -2.58 -0.59
CA ARG A 40 5.28 -3.39 0.64
C ARG A 40 6.49 -3.07 1.52
N THR A 41 6.22 -2.75 2.78
CA THR A 41 7.24 -2.34 3.75
C THR A 41 7.49 -3.43 4.79
N VAL A 42 8.58 -3.28 5.55
CA VAL A 42 8.87 -4.09 6.74
C VAL A 42 8.19 -3.59 8.01
N ASN A 43 7.53 -2.42 7.97
CA ASN A 43 6.85 -1.83 9.12
C ASN A 43 5.46 -2.48 9.30
N PRO A 44 5.19 -3.20 10.41
CA PRO A 44 3.91 -3.86 10.63
C PRO A 44 2.73 -2.88 10.80
N LEU A 45 3.00 -1.61 11.12
CA LEU A 45 1.97 -0.56 11.22
C LEU A 45 1.70 0.15 9.88
N GLN A 46 2.55 -0.08 8.87
CA GLN A 46 2.38 0.46 7.53
C GLN A 46 2.87 -0.57 6.49
N PRO A 47 2.27 -1.78 6.45
CA PRO A 47 2.76 -2.86 5.60
C PRO A 47 2.67 -2.51 4.10
N PHE A 48 1.80 -1.57 3.73
CA PHE A 48 1.68 -1.04 2.37
C PHE A 48 1.73 0.49 2.40
N ARG A 49 2.46 1.06 1.44
CA ARG A 49 2.61 2.51 1.27
C ARG A 49 2.37 2.87 -0.20
N VAL A 50 1.56 3.90 -0.44
CA VAL A 50 1.39 4.49 -1.77
C VAL A 50 2.36 5.66 -1.91
N CYS A 51 3.14 5.71 -2.99
CA CYS A 51 4.05 6.81 -3.30
C CYS A 51 4.21 7.02 -4.82
N SER A 52 4.60 8.22 -5.24
CA SER A 52 4.86 8.56 -6.64
C SER A 52 6.31 8.33 -7.07
N SER A 53 7.22 8.11 -6.12
CA SER A 53 8.65 7.96 -6.36
C SER A 53 9.22 6.89 -5.44
N PRO A 54 9.04 5.59 -5.76
CA PRO A 54 9.71 4.51 -5.04
C PRO A 54 11.22 4.56 -5.27
N SER A 55 11.98 4.09 -4.29
CA SER A 55 13.43 3.91 -4.39
C SER A 55 13.73 2.61 -5.16
N ALA A 56 14.92 2.49 -5.76
CA ALA A 56 15.31 1.28 -6.48
C ALA A 56 15.33 0.00 -5.62
N THR A 57 15.43 0.15 -4.29
CA THR A 57 15.41 -0.95 -3.32
C THR A 57 14.03 -1.21 -2.71
N ASP A 58 13.01 -0.41 -3.05
CA ASP A 58 11.66 -0.60 -2.55
C ASP A 58 11.02 -1.83 -3.20
N MET A 59 10.30 -2.61 -2.40
CA MET A 59 9.55 -3.77 -2.89
C MET A 59 8.20 -3.30 -3.44
N VAL A 60 8.20 -2.90 -4.71
CA VAL A 60 6.99 -2.50 -5.44
C VAL A 60 6.12 -3.73 -5.73
N GLU A 61 4.87 -3.70 -5.26
CA GLU A 61 3.88 -4.75 -5.49
C GLU A 61 2.92 -4.42 -6.63
N VAL A 62 2.65 -3.13 -6.85
CA VAL A 62 1.75 -2.64 -7.88
C VAL A 62 2.28 -1.30 -8.39
N GLU A 63 2.20 -1.09 -9.70
CA GLU A 63 2.48 0.17 -10.35
C GLU A 63 1.26 0.58 -11.17
N LEU A 64 0.84 1.85 -11.03
CA LEU A 64 -0.23 2.48 -11.77
C LEU A 64 0.40 3.50 -12.70
N ILE A 65 0.16 3.33 -13.99
CA ILE A 65 0.66 4.15 -15.08
C ILE A 65 -0.50 4.56 -15.99
N SER A 66 -0.42 5.74 -16.60
CA SER A 66 -1.42 6.29 -17.53
C SER A 66 -1.41 5.62 -18.89
#